data_AF-A0A7C7L427-F1
#
_entry.id   AF-A0A7C7L427-F1
#
_cell.length_a   1.000
_cell.length_b   1.000
_cell.length_c   1.000
_cell.angle_alpha   90.00
_cell.angle_beta   90.00
_cell.angle_gamma   90.00
#
_symmetry.space_group_name_H-M   'P 1'
#
loop_
_entity.id
_entity.type
_entity.pdbx_description
1 polymer ?
#
loop_
_entity_poly.entity_id
_entity_poly.type
_entity_poly.pdbx_seq_one_letter_code
_entity_poly.pdbx_strand_id
1 'polypeptide(L)'
;MRTGHGSIRTRYRFTTEVKFKLLEKLSEITPGGLNGIQLYSDGTVAVEAGLRACRAVTGKLEFISFWRDFHGKTLGSLSLAFMSPDKGIRAPGFFLAL
;
A
#
# COMPACT_ATOMS: atom_id res chain seq x y z
N MET A 1 -27.49 -6.26 -9.99
CA MET A 1 -26.60 -5.81 -11.09
C MET A 1 -25.57 -6.89 -11.32
N ARG A 2 -25.62 -7.55 -12.49
CA ARG A 2 -24.85 -8.77 -12.79
C ARG A 2 -23.34 -8.47 -12.85
N THR A 3 -22.56 -9.15 -12.02
CA THR A 3 -21.10 -9.24 -12.12
C THR A 3 -20.76 -10.29 -13.18
N GLY A 4 -20.48 -9.85 -14.39
CA GLY A 4 -19.84 -10.65 -15.43
C GLY A 4 -18.50 -10.01 -15.79
N HIS A 5 -17.51 -10.85 -16.15
CA HIS A 5 -16.10 -10.54 -16.46
C HIS A 5 -15.16 -10.56 -15.23
N GLY A 6 -13.93 -11.07 -15.43
CA GLY A 6 -12.95 -11.55 -14.45
C GLY A 6 -12.93 -10.82 -13.10
N SER A 7 -12.87 -11.59 -12.00
CA SER A 7 -13.20 -11.14 -10.64
C SER A 7 -12.16 -10.19 -9.99
N ILE A 8 -11.97 -9.00 -10.55
CA ILE A 8 -11.14 -7.96 -9.94
C ILE A 8 -11.93 -7.31 -8.80
N ARG A 9 -11.43 -7.48 -7.58
CA ARG A 9 -12.10 -6.98 -6.37
C ARG A 9 -11.71 -5.53 -6.14
N THR A 10 -12.50 -4.59 -6.67
CA THR A 10 -12.40 -3.17 -6.29
C THR A 10 -13.25 -2.88 -5.05
N ARG A 11 -12.68 -2.17 -4.08
CA ARG A 11 -13.32 -1.92 -2.77
C ARG A 11 -14.06 -0.57 -2.68
N TYR A 12 -14.05 0.22 -3.77
CA TYR A 12 -14.80 1.46 -3.87
C TYR A 12 -16.20 1.22 -4.46
N ARG A 13 -17.21 1.86 -3.86
CA ARG A 13 -18.64 1.58 -4.11
C ARG A 13 -19.18 2.01 -5.48
N PHE A 14 -18.41 2.79 -6.25
CA PHE A 14 -18.76 3.20 -7.61
C PHE A 14 -17.64 2.82 -8.58
N THR A 15 -18.00 2.07 -9.62
CA THR A 15 -17.10 1.68 -10.70
C THR A 15 -17.53 2.34 -12.00
N THR A 16 -16.56 2.91 -12.71
CA THR A 16 -16.74 3.41 -14.07
C THR A 16 -16.02 2.47 -15.02
N GLU A 17 -16.38 2.49 -16.31
CA GLU A 17 -15.73 1.65 -17.32
C GLU A 17 -14.22 1.92 -17.41
N VAL A 18 -13.82 3.20 -17.38
CA VAL A 18 -12.40 3.60 -17.40
C VAL A 18 -11.64 3.03 -16.22
N LYS A 19 -12.24 3.10 -15.01
CA LYS A 19 -11.64 2.53 -13.81
C LYS A 19 -11.51 1.00 -13.93
N PHE A 20 -12.51 0.32 -14.46
CA PHE A 20 -12.45 -1.13 -14.64
C PHE A 20 -11.31 -1.54 -15.57
N LYS A 21 -11.20 -0.91 -16.76
CA LYS A 21 -10.11 -1.17 -17.72
C LYS A 21 -8.73 -0.94 -17.12
N LEU A 22 -8.57 0.12 -16.31
CA LEU A 22 -7.32 0.38 -15.60
C LEU A 22 -6.99 -0.75 -14.61
N LEU A 23 -7.97 -1.18 -13.80
CA LEU A 23 -7.76 -2.22 -12.80
C LEU A 23 -7.48 -3.59 -13.44
N GLU A 24 -8.15 -3.89 -14.57
CA GLU A 24 -7.87 -5.08 -15.38
C GLU A 24 -6.44 -5.07 -15.88
N LYS A 25 -6.02 -3.96 -16.49
CA LYS A 25 -4.65 -3.86 -16.98
C LYS A 25 -3.61 -3.97 -15.87
N LEU A 26 -3.87 -3.36 -14.71
CA LEU A 26 -2.99 -3.47 -13.56
C LEU A 26 -2.90 -4.92 -13.03
N SER A 27 -4.01 -5.66 -13.01
CA SER A 27 -4.02 -7.05 -12.56
C SER A 27 -3.23 -7.99 -13.49
N GLU A 28 -3.20 -7.70 -14.80
CA GLU A 28 -2.42 -8.48 -15.78
C GLU A 28 -0.91 -8.31 -15.61
N ILE A 29 -0.46 -7.08 -15.33
CA ILE A 29 0.98 -6.74 -15.32
C ILE A 29 1.63 -6.88 -13.95
N THR A 30 0.83 -6.93 -12.88
CA THR A 30 1.36 -7.05 -11.51
C THR A 30 1.75 -8.49 -11.19
N PRO A 31 2.89 -8.71 -10.51
CA PRO A 31 3.36 -10.05 -10.19
C PRO A 31 2.46 -10.73 -9.14
N GLY A 32 2.45 -12.06 -9.13
CA GLY A 32 1.84 -12.85 -8.05
C GLY A 32 0.32 -12.99 -8.10
N GLY A 33 -0.33 -12.71 -9.24
CA GLY A 33 -1.77 -12.94 -9.42
C GLY A 33 -2.65 -12.03 -8.56
N LEU A 34 -2.18 -10.81 -8.27
CA LEU A 34 -2.89 -9.85 -7.43
C LEU A 34 -4.20 -9.40 -8.09
N ASN A 35 -5.33 -9.75 -7.46
CA ASN A 35 -6.68 -9.48 -7.96
C ASN A 35 -7.49 -8.50 -7.09
N GLY A 36 -6.86 -7.92 -6.06
CA GLY A 36 -7.43 -6.90 -5.19
C GLY A 36 -6.64 -5.60 -5.28
N ILE A 37 -7.20 -4.58 -5.91
CA ILE A 37 -6.53 -3.30 -6.16
C ILE A 37 -7.37 -2.16 -5.60
N GLN A 38 -6.72 -1.30 -4.81
CA GLN A 38 -7.30 -0.09 -4.26
C GLN A 38 -6.50 1.14 -4.70
N LEU A 39 -7.20 2.15 -5.23
CA LEU A 39 -6.60 3.40 -5.69
C LEU A 39 -6.59 4.43 -4.57
N TYR A 40 -5.52 5.22 -4.50
CA TYR A 40 -5.34 6.33 -3.55
C TYR A 40 -4.89 7.60 -4.31
N SER A 41 -4.95 8.75 -3.65
CA SER A 41 -4.57 10.05 -4.23
C SER A 41 -3.08 10.17 -4.55
N ASP A 42 -2.24 9.48 -3.78
CA ASP A 42 -0.79 9.58 -3.84
C ASP A 42 -0.13 8.33 -3.24
N GLY A 43 1.19 8.23 -3.42
CA GLY A 43 1.98 7.09 -2.95
C GLY A 43 2.08 7.01 -1.42
N THR A 44 2.08 8.14 -0.72
CA THR A 44 2.22 8.15 0.74
C THR A 44 0.97 7.54 1.40
N VAL A 45 -0.23 7.91 0.91
CA VAL A 45 -1.49 7.33 1.36
C VAL A 45 -1.61 5.86 0.98
N ALA A 46 -1.08 5.47 -0.20
CA ALA A 46 -1.04 4.06 -0.59
C ALA A 46 -0.19 3.21 0.36
N VAL A 47 0.97 3.72 0.80
CA VAL A 47 1.82 3.04 1.79
C VAL A 47 1.12 2.95 3.15
N GLU A 48 0.54 4.04 3.67
CA GLU A 48 -0.20 4.02 4.95
C GLU A 48 -1.34 2.99 4.94
N ALA A 49 -2.07 2.91 3.82
CA ALA A 49 -3.13 1.93 3.67
C ALA A 49 -2.59 0.49 3.60
N GLY A 50 -1.43 0.29 2.96
CA GLY A 50 -0.69 -0.97 2.96
C GLY A 50 -0.28 -1.39 4.36
N LEU A 51 0.30 -0.48 5.16
CA LEU A 51 0.66 -0.75 6.56
C LEU A 51 -0.57 -1.17 7.37
N ARG A 52 -1.69 -0.47 7.21
CA ARG A 52 -2.94 -0.85 7.87
C ARG A 52 -3.45 -2.23 7.41
N ALA A 53 -3.36 -2.54 6.12
CA ALA A 53 -3.77 -3.84 5.58
C ALA A 53 -2.88 -4.97 6.13
N CYS A 54 -1.56 -4.77 6.18
CA CYS A 54 -0.62 -5.74 6.77
C CYS A 54 -0.97 -6.03 8.23
N ARG A 55 -1.22 -5.00 9.05
CA ARG A 55 -1.65 -5.18 10.45
C ARG A 55 -2.96 -5.95 10.54
N ALA A 56 -3.95 -5.58 9.73
CA ALA A 56 -5.27 -6.21 9.74
C ALA A 56 -5.22 -7.70 9.34
N VAL A 57 -4.36 -8.07 8.39
CA VAL A 57 -4.24 -9.44 7.90
C VAL A 57 -3.36 -10.30 8.81
N THR A 58 -2.25 -9.74 9.31
CA THR A 58 -1.24 -10.52 10.05
C THR A 58 -1.44 -10.51 11.56
N GLY A 59 -2.16 -9.52 12.10
CA GLY A 59 -2.23 -9.25 13.54
C GLY A 59 -0.92 -8.72 14.16
N LYS A 60 0.16 -8.62 13.37
CA LYS A 60 1.45 -8.08 13.82
C LYS A 60 1.43 -6.56 13.77
N LEU A 61 2.13 -5.92 14.70
CA LEU A 61 2.12 -4.45 14.83
C LEU A 61 3.39 -3.78 14.29
N GLU A 62 4.44 -4.57 14.13
CA GLU A 62 5.79 -4.08 13.86
C GLU A 62 6.15 -4.12 12.38
N PHE A 63 6.94 -3.15 11.96
CA PHE A 63 7.50 -3.04 10.61
C PHE A 63 9.01 -2.91 10.66
N ILE A 64 9.67 -3.55 9.70
CA ILE A 64 11.11 -3.47 9.49
C ILE A 64 11.34 -2.80 8.14
N SER A 65 12.26 -1.86 8.09
CA SER A 65 12.64 -1.13 6.88
C SER A 65 14.16 -1.09 6.71
N PHE A 66 14.68 -0.53 5.62
CA PHE A 66 16.09 -0.63 5.25
C PHE A 66 16.75 0.74 5.17
N TRP A 67 18.08 0.77 5.11
CA TRP A 67 18.79 2.04 5.01
C TRP A 67 18.59 2.68 3.63
N ARG A 68 18.50 4.03 3.56
CA ARG A 68 18.26 4.80 2.32
C ARG A 68 16.93 4.54 1.61
N ASP A 69 15.94 4.02 2.32
CA ASP A 69 14.59 3.87 1.81
C ASP A 69 13.76 5.18 1.87
N PHE A 70 12.71 5.23 1.05
CA PHE A 70 11.75 6.33 1.05
C PHE A 70 10.34 5.83 0.77
N HIS A 71 9.44 6.06 1.72
CA HIS A 71 8.08 5.51 1.69
C HIS A 71 6.98 6.58 1.82
N GLY A 72 7.35 7.86 1.94
CA GLY A 72 6.41 8.97 2.01
C GLY A 72 6.71 9.97 3.12
N LYS A 73 5.76 10.88 3.38
CA LYS A 73 5.94 12.00 4.32
C LYS A 73 4.92 12.06 5.47
N THR A 74 3.96 11.15 5.54
CA THR A 74 3.07 10.99 6.70
C THR A 74 3.70 10.08 7.75
N LEU A 75 3.17 10.07 8.97
CA LEU A 75 3.83 9.47 10.14
C LEU A 75 4.27 8.01 9.93
N GLY A 76 3.40 7.11 9.47
CA GLY A 76 3.74 5.69 9.29
C GLY A 76 4.74 5.48 8.15
N SER A 77 4.48 6.12 7.01
CA SER A 77 5.35 6.08 5.84
C SER A 77 6.74 6.67 6.11
N LEU A 78 6.81 7.81 6.79
CA LEU A 78 8.06 8.46 7.18
C LEU A 78 8.82 7.62 8.22
N SER A 79 8.11 6.92 9.11
CA SER A 79 8.71 6.03 10.09
C SER A 79 9.38 4.79 9.48
N LEU A 80 9.18 4.53 8.19
CA LEU A 80 9.98 3.57 7.43
C LEU A 80 11.24 4.21 6.84
N ALA A 81 11.21 5.49 6.48
CA ALA A 81 12.32 6.12 5.77
C ALA A 81 13.54 6.41 6.67
N PHE A 82 14.76 6.15 6.20
CA PHE A 82 15.99 6.70 6.79
C PHE A 82 16.90 7.32 5.73
N MET A 83 16.64 8.59 5.44
CA MET A 83 17.43 9.36 4.46
C MET A 83 18.47 10.28 5.08
N SER A 84 18.20 10.81 6.27
CA SER A 84 19.05 11.79 6.94
C SER A 84 18.90 11.70 8.46
N PRO A 85 19.92 12.06 9.26
CA PRO A 85 19.91 11.89 10.71
C PRO A 85 18.76 12.61 11.42
N ASP A 86 18.31 13.77 10.89
CA ASP A 86 17.18 14.55 11.40
C ASP A 86 15.83 13.82 11.23
N LYS A 87 15.76 12.85 10.32
CA LYS A 87 14.56 12.04 10.07
C LYS A 87 14.59 10.69 10.78
N GLY A 88 15.49 10.54 11.76
CA GLY A 88 15.64 9.30 12.53
C GLY A 88 14.53 9.00 13.53
N ILE A 89 13.60 9.92 13.78
CA ILE A 89 12.51 9.70 14.74
C ILE A 89 11.42 8.85 14.09
N ARG A 90 11.32 7.59 14.52
CA ARG A 90 10.31 6.63 14.08
C ARG A 90 9.18 6.54 15.09
N ALA A 91 7.94 6.34 14.61
CA ALA A 91 6.84 5.97 15.47
C ALA A 91 7.10 4.60 16.13
N PRO A 92 6.51 4.32 17.31
CA PRO A 92 6.61 3.01 17.94
C PRO A 92 6.19 1.86 17.00
N GLY A 93 6.95 0.76 17.04
CA GLY A 93 6.73 -0.41 16.19
C GLY A 93 7.35 -0.31 14.79
N PHE A 94 8.23 0.67 14.52
CA PHE A 94 8.98 0.76 13.27
C PHE A 94 10.48 0.66 13.55
N PHE A 95 11.14 -0.29 12.90
CA PHE A 95 12.54 -0.64 13.15
C PHE A 95 13.35 -0.62 11.86
N LEU A 96 14.63 -0.28 11.97
CA LEU A 96 15.59 -0.40 10.88
C LEU A 96 16.24 -1.79 10.94
N ALA A 97 16.30 -2.49 9.82
CA ALA A 97 17.09 -3.70 9.68
C ALA A 97 18.57 -3.35 9.85
N LEU A 98 19.24 -4.03 10.78
CA LEU A 98 20.68 -3.92 11.05
C LEU A 98 21.50 -4.74 10.05
#